data_AF-A0A9W7W6F3-F1
#
_entry.id   AF-A0A9W7W6F3-F1
#
_cell.length_a   1.000
_cell.length_b   1.000
_cell.length_c   1.000
_cell.angle_alpha   90.00
_cell.angle_beta   90.00
_cell.angle_gamma   90.00
#
_symmetry.space_group_name_H-M   'P 1'
#
loop_
_entity.id
_entity.type
_entity.pdbx_description
1 polymer ?
#
loop_
_entity_poly.entity_id
_entity_poly.type
_entity_poly.pdbx_seq_one_letter_code
_entity_poly.pdbx_strand_id
1 'polypeptide(L)'
;MDPIIQAAKTRHRTPKAPTPQAKAQLERNPFVQALATPVRQCALTHALLPSHFLLPFISALPDPSTAPDTPKATLTPDIGAPTPPRYLCSPARSYLTARKPLIDGLSSKKGWQRLVSTRMRLWIARKMDRSVGSLVVGKTWVWDARTADVVAERLKESVREGLGRAGVAGMWMDAGEVAMERAEQAAFVLYHGGDAAAESGGEGVDDAGALKRHLRARIPQHIVICDLAQLFSHHDPLLTDLLRRSGPDEDKAAIGPAICIIPKAAKGVMELQMALMRLQSYLRDANTGENILSALSTPDAGSVPARSPNAMRS
;
A
#
# COMPACT_ATOMS: atom_id res chain seq x y z
N MET A 1 -8.37 38.53 -38.67
CA MET A 1 -9.19 37.61 -37.85
C MET A 1 -9.67 38.36 -36.63
N ASP A 2 -10.95 38.24 -36.27
CA ASP A 2 -11.53 38.97 -35.15
C ASP A 2 -10.96 38.46 -33.80
N PRO A 3 -10.35 39.32 -32.96
CA PRO A 3 -9.73 38.92 -31.70
C PRO A 3 -10.69 38.22 -30.72
N ILE A 4 -12.00 38.52 -30.79
CA ILE A 4 -13.02 37.90 -29.95
C ILE A 4 -13.22 36.42 -30.31
N ILE A 5 -13.20 36.10 -31.61
CA ILE A 5 -13.33 34.72 -32.11
C ILE A 5 -12.09 33.90 -31.76
N GLN A 6 -10.90 34.53 -31.77
CA GLN A 6 -9.67 33.88 -31.32
C GLN A 6 -9.69 33.61 -29.81
N ALA A 7 -10.13 34.56 -28.99
CA ALA A 7 -10.29 34.37 -27.55
C ALA A 7 -11.32 33.28 -27.19
N ALA A 8 -12.45 33.21 -27.91
CA ALA A 8 -13.45 32.16 -27.72
C ALA A 8 -12.92 30.76 -28.07
N LYS A 9 -12.15 30.63 -29.16
CA LYS A 9 -11.53 29.37 -29.58
C LYS A 9 -10.43 28.89 -28.62
N THR A 10 -9.72 29.79 -27.95
CA THR A 10 -8.64 29.45 -27.01
C THR A 10 -9.12 29.26 -25.58
N ARG A 11 -10.27 29.82 -25.18
CA ARG A 11 -10.85 29.72 -23.83
C ARG A 11 -11.13 28.28 -23.35
N HIS A 12 -11.40 27.35 -24.26
CA HIS A 12 -11.60 25.94 -23.92
C HIS A 12 -10.29 25.13 -23.84
N ARG A 13 -9.19 25.69 -24.36
CA ARG A 13 -7.86 25.06 -24.34
C ARG A 13 -7.04 25.47 -23.13
N THR A 14 -7.39 26.57 -22.47
CA THR A 14 -6.75 26.99 -21.22
C THR A 14 -7.35 26.21 -20.04
N PRO A 15 -6.53 25.44 -19.29
CA PRO A 15 -7.02 24.73 -18.12
C PRO A 15 -7.56 25.76 -17.11
N LYS A 16 -8.83 25.61 -16.72
CA LYS A 16 -9.45 26.46 -15.70
C LYS A 16 -8.74 26.24 -14.37
N ALA A 17 -8.39 27.34 -13.70
CA ALA A 17 -7.86 27.25 -12.34
C ALA A 17 -8.89 26.54 -11.43
N PRO A 18 -8.46 25.55 -10.62
CA PRO A 18 -9.39 24.81 -9.77
C PRO A 18 -9.97 25.76 -8.71
N THR A 19 -11.30 25.66 -8.51
CA THR A 19 -12.00 26.41 -7.47
C THR A 19 -11.48 26.02 -6.08
N PRO A 20 -11.59 26.89 -5.07
CA PRO A 20 -11.16 26.56 -3.70
C PRO A 20 -11.81 25.27 -3.17
N GLN A 21 -13.08 25.03 -3.51
CA GLN A 21 -13.80 23.82 -3.13
C GLN A 21 -13.23 22.58 -3.82
N ALA A 22 -12.90 22.66 -5.12
CA ALA A 22 -12.26 21.56 -5.85
C ALA A 22 -10.86 21.25 -5.31
N LYS A 23 -10.09 22.28 -4.92
CA LYS A 23 -8.79 22.10 -4.25
C LYS A 23 -8.94 21.37 -2.92
N ALA A 24 -9.86 21.82 -2.07
CA ALA A 24 -10.13 21.17 -0.79
C ALA A 24 -10.60 19.71 -0.95
N GLN A 25 -11.36 19.40 -2.01
CA GLN A 25 -11.76 18.03 -2.32
C GLN A 25 -10.58 17.17 -2.79
N LEU A 26 -9.70 17.71 -3.65
CA LEU A 26 -8.51 17.01 -4.13
C LEU A 26 -7.51 16.73 -3.00
N GLU A 27 -7.33 17.68 -2.09
CA GLU A 27 -6.46 17.53 -0.91
C GLU A 27 -6.95 16.42 0.03
N ARG A 28 -8.26 16.16 0.06
CA ARG A 28 -8.87 15.06 0.82
C ARG A 28 -8.85 13.72 0.08
N ASN A 29 -8.41 13.69 -1.18
CA ASN A 29 -8.36 12.45 -1.95
C ASN A 29 -7.03 11.70 -1.72
N PRO A 30 -7.06 10.48 -1.16
CA PRO A 30 -5.87 9.67 -0.88
C PRO A 30 -5.08 9.30 -2.14
N PHE A 31 -5.77 9.06 -3.26
CA PHE A 31 -5.10 8.73 -4.52
C PHE A 31 -4.31 9.92 -5.04
N VAL A 32 -4.85 11.13 -4.92
CA VAL A 32 -4.14 12.36 -5.34
C VAL A 32 -2.89 12.54 -4.47
N GLN A 33 -2.98 12.31 -3.16
CA GLN A 33 -1.82 12.37 -2.29
C GLN A 33 -0.78 11.29 -2.60
N ALA A 34 -1.22 10.06 -2.89
CA ALA A 34 -0.34 8.98 -3.34
C ALA A 34 0.43 9.37 -4.60
N LEU A 35 -0.28 9.93 -5.59
CA LEU A 35 0.30 10.38 -6.85
C LEU A 35 1.20 11.61 -6.67
N ALA A 36 0.92 12.46 -5.69
CA ALA A 36 1.74 13.63 -5.37
C ALA A 36 3.07 13.27 -4.67
N THR A 37 3.26 12.02 -4.23
CA THR A 37 4.54 11.60 -3.66
C THR A 37 5.66 11.64 -4.71
N PRO A 38 6.92 11.89 -4.32
CA PRO A 38 8.02 11.98 -5.27
C PRO A 38 8.14 10.72 -6.14
N VAL A 39 8.26 10.90 -7.45
CA VAL A 39 8.50 9.78 -8.37
C VAL A 39 9.87 9.18 -8.11
N ARG A 40 9.91 7.85 -8.05
CA ARG A 40 11.12 7.04 -7.86
C ARG A 40 11.13 5.90 -8.85
N GLN A 41 12.31 5.36 -9.09
CA GLN A 41 12.50 4.23 -9.99
C GLN A 41 12.55 2.92 -9.20
N CYS A 42 11.79 1.92 -9.63
CA CYS A 42 11.92 0.56 -9.15
C CYS A 42 13.29 -0.03 -9.56
N ALA A 43 14.04 -0.57 -8.60
CA ALA A 43 15.39 -1.08 -8.81
C ALA A 43 15.47 -2.33 -9.70
N LEU A 44 14.35 -3.03 -9.92
CA LEU A 44 14.31 -4.24 -10.75
C LEU A 44 13.66 -4.01 -12.10
N THR A 45 12.49 -3.38 -12.12
CA THR A 45 11.70 -3.20 -13.34
C THR A 45 11.98 -1.89 -14.04
N HIS A 46 12.75 -0.99 -13.42
CA HIS A 46 13.03 0.36 -13.89
C HIS A 46 11.78 1.24 -14.07
N ALA A 47 10.60 0.78 -13.63
CA ALA A 47 9.36 1.53 -13.66
C ALA A 47 9.47 2.79 -12.79
N LEU A 48 9.00 3.92 -13.33
CA LEU A 48 8.91 5.19 -12.61
C LEU A 48 7.52 5.30 -11.98
N LEU A 49 7.46 5.26 -10.66
CA LEU A 49 6.22 5.33 -9.90
C LEU A 49 6.38 6.30 -8.72
N PRO A 50 5.31 6.97 -8.30
CA PRO A 50 5.30 7.69 -7.03
C PRO A 50 5.78 6.78 -5.90
N SER A 51 6.61 7.30 -5.00
CA SER A 51 7.23 6.52 -3.91
C SER A 51 6.18 5.85 -3.01
N HIS A 52 4.95 6.33 -3.00
CA HIS A 52 3.86 5.68 -2.31
C HIS A 52 3.66 4.20 -2.70
N PHE A 53 3.79 3.89 -3.99
CA PHE A 53 3.59 2.55 -4.56
C PHE A 53 4.84 1.67 -4.50
N LEU A 54 5.90 2.19 -3.88
CA LEU A 54 7.19 1.53 -3.79
C LEU A 54 7.56 1.29 -2.33
N LEU A 55 8.08 0.11 -2.04
CA LEU A 55 8.70 -0.26 -0.78
C LEU A 55 10.15 0.21 -0.78
N PRO A 56 10.55 1.06 0.17
CA PRO A 56 11.95 1.44 0.34
C PRO A 56 12.72 0.33 1.07
N PHE A 57 13.95 0.09 0.64
CA PHE A 57 14.93 -0.76 1.28
C PHE A 57 16.17 0.06 1.62
N ILE A 58 16.77 -0.23 2.77
CA ILE A 58 17.96 0.42 3.30
C ILE A 58 18.99 -0.61 3.75
N SER A 59 20.26 -0.24 3.75
CA SER A 59 21.30 -1.02 4.41
C SER A 59 21.36 -0.63 5.87
N ALA A 60 21.37 -1.62 6.75
CA ALA A 60 21.46 -1.44 8.20
C ALA A 60 22.67 -2.19 8.74
N LEU A 61 23.39 -1.59 9.67
CA LEU A 61 24.46 -2.25 10.42
C LEU A 61 23.93 -2.77 11.75
N PRO A 62 24.47 -3.89 12.27
CA PRO A 62 24.22 -4.31 13.63
C PRO A 62 24.75 -3.27 14.61
N ASP A 63 24.22 -3.28 15.82
CA ASP A 63 24.74 -2.45 16.90
C ASP A 63 26.18 -2.89 17.22
N PRO A 64 27.16 -1.98 17.31
CA PRO A 64 28.55 -2.33 17.60
C PRO A 64 28.73 -3.11 18.90
N SER A 65 27.84 -2.94 19.89
CA SER A 65 27.86 -3.69 21.15
C SER A 65 27.54 -5.18 21.01
N THR A 66 26.89 -5.57 19.93
CA THR A 66 26.42 -6.95 19.67
C THR A 66 27.00 -7.53 18.38
N ALA A 67 27.83 -6.75 17.68
CA ALA A 67 28.34 -7.12 16.37
C ALA A 67 29.49 -8.13 16.47
N PRO A 68 29.55 -9.12 15.56
CA PRO A 68 30.73 -9.98 15.42
C PRO A 68 31.92 -9.18 14.86
N ASP A 69 33.13 -9.72 15.01
CA ASP A 69 34.40 -9.11 14.54
C ASP A 69 34.36 -8.62 13.09
N THR A 70 33.57 -9.29 12.24
CA THR A 70 33.26 -8.84 10.88
C THR A 70 31.77 -8.54 10.73
N PRO A 71 31.31 -7.29 10.99
CA PRO A 71 29.91 -6.94 10.87
C PRO A 71 29.47 -7.02 9.40
N LYS A 72 28.31 -7.63 9.17
CA LYS A 72 27.64 -7.62 7.86
C LYS A 72 26.47 -6.67 7.88
N ALA A 73 26.24 -5.98 6.76
CA ALA A 73 25.09 -5.11 6.61
C ALA A 73 23.83 -5.93 6.27
N THR A 74 22.71 -5.65 6.90
CA THR A 74 21.43 -6.26 6.55
C THR A 74 20.68 -5.34 5.60
N LEU A 75 20.17 -5.89 4.50
CA LEU A 75 19.25 -5.16 3.64
C LEU A 75 17.82 -5.34 4.19
N THR A 76 17.21 -4.26 4.67
CA THR A 76 15.94 -4.30 5.40
C THR A 76 14.93 -3.30 4.82
N PRO A 77 13.62 -3.60 4.85
CA PRO A 77 12.59 -2.63 4.47
C PRO A 77 12.56 -1.43 5.44
N ASP A 78 12.51 -0.21 4.88
CA ASP A 78 12.39 1.05 5.63
C ASP A 78 10.91 1.44 5.80
N ILE A 79 10.17 0.58 6.51
CA ILE A 79 8.72 0.75 6.77
C ILE A 79 8.53 0.91 8.28
N GLY A 80 7.81 1.97 8.67
CA GLY A 80 7.50 2.28 10.07
C GLY A 80 8.72 2.77 10.85
N ALA A 81 8.73 2.49 12.15
CA ALA A 81 9.85 2.83 13.02
C ALA A 81 11.12 2.07 12.58
N PRO A 82 12.27 2.77 12.51
CA PRO A 82 13.53 2.17 12.08
C PRO A 82 14.07 1.28 13.19
N THR A 83 13.93 -0.03 12.98
CA THR A 83 14.65 -1.07 13.72
C THR A 83 15.62 -1.70 12.71
N PRO A 84 16.95 -1.47 12.81
CA PRO A 84 17.70 -0.78 13.88
C PRO A 84 17.68 0.77 13.80
N PRO A 85 18.21 1.49 14.82
CA PRO A 85 18.23 2.95 14.86
C PRO A 85 18.76 3.64 13.60
N ARG A 86 18.26 4.85 13.30
CA ARG A 86 18.59 5.59 12.06
C ARG A 86 20.09 5.82 11.84
N TYR A 87 20.89 6.00 12.90
CA TYR A 87 22.33 6.23 12.76
C TYR A 87 23.11 4.99 12.29
N LEU A 88 22.52 3.80 12.46
CA LEU A 88 23.00 2.52 11.92
C LEU A 88 22.39 2.19 10.56
N CYS A 89 21.60 3.10 9.99
CA CYS A 89 20.95 2.91 8.71
C CYS A 89 21.57 3.82 7.63
N SER A 90 21.69 3.30 6.43
CA SER A 90 22.09 4.09 5.28
C SER A 90 21.02 5.15 4.98
N PRO A 91 21.41 6.41 4.69
CA PRO A 91 20.46 7.43 4.25
C PRO A 91 19.92 7.16 2.83
N ALA A 92 20.66 6.37 2.04
CA ALA A 92 20.27 5.97 0.70
C ALA A 92 19.21 4.87 0.75
N ARG A 93 18.25 4.94 -0.18
CA ARG A 93 17.15 3.97 -0.34
C ARG A 93 17.13 3.41 -1.75
N SER A 94 16.80 2.14 -1.84
CA SER A 94 16.43 1.48 -3.10
C SER A 94 14.96 1.13 -3.03
N TYR A 95 14.26 1.22 -4.16
CA TYR A 95 12.81 1.10 -4.18
C TYR A 95 12.37 -0.14 -4.96
N LEU A 96 11.34 -0.81 -4.47
CA LEU A 96 10.72 -1.96 -5.12
C LEU A 96 9.21 -1.79 -5.20
N THR A 97 8.56 -2.34 -6.21
CA THR A 97 7.09 -2.41 -6.23
C THR A 97 6.57 -3.21 -5.04
N ALA A 98 5.55 -2.69 -4.37
CA ALA A 98 4.93 -3.32 -3.20
C ALA A 98 4.11 -4.57 -3.59
N ARG A 99 4.80 -5.70 -3.85
CA ARG A 99 4.18 -6.98 -4.18
C ARG A 99 4.93 -8.13 -3.51
N LYS A 100 4.21 -8.98 -2.76
CA LYS A 100 4.79 -10.14 -2.05
C LYS A 100 5.53 -11.12 -2.98
N PRO A 101 4.94 -11.60 -4.10
CA PRO A 101 5.58 -12.59 -4.97
C PRO A 101 6.93 -12.12 -5.56
N LEU A 102 7.06 -10.81 -5.77
CA LEU A 102 8.31 -10.23 -6.26
C LEU A 102 9.41 -10.33 -5.20
N ILE A 103 9.10 -10.07 -3.93
CA ILE A 103 10.07 -10.17 -2.83
C ILE A 103 10.46 -11.63 -2.60
N ASP A 104 9.49 -12.56 -2.64
CA ASP A 104 9.76 -14.00 -2.55
C ASP A 104 10.70 -14.48 -3.67
N GLY A 105 10.49 -13.98 -4.89
CA GLY A 105 11.35 -14.23 -6.03
C GLY A 105 12.79 -13.72 -5.87
N LEU A 106 13.01 -12.68 -5.06
CA LEU A 106 14.37 -12.15 -4.81
C LEU A 106 15.18 -13.04 -3.88
N SER A 107 14.54 -13.67 -2.91
CA SER A 107 15.16 -14.62 -1.99
C SER A 107 15.71 -15.83 -2.74
N SER A 108 14.95 -16.39 -3.68
CA SER A 108 15.32 -17.63 -4.39
C SER A 108 16.49 -17.47 -5.37
N LYS A 109 16.59 -16.32 -6.08
CA LYS A 109 17.58 -16.13 -7.17
C LYS A 109 18.76 -15.23 -6.82
N LYS A 110 18.99 -14.92 -5.53
CA LYS A 110 19.96 -13.89 -5.08
C LYS A 110 19.77 -12.54 -5.79
N GLY A 111 18.57 -12.28 -6.33
CA GLY A 111 18.24 -11.06 -7.07
C GLY A 111 18.27 -9.80 -6.20
N TRP A 112 18.15 -9.98 -4.89
CA TRP A 112 18.21 -8.93 -3.88
C TRP A 112 19.51 -8.11 -3.94
N GLN A 113 20.61 -8.67 -4.47
CA GLN A 113 21.89 -7.94 -4.58
C GLN A 113 21.77 -6.68 -5.45
N ARG A 114 20.84 -6.67 -6.42
CA ARG A 114 20.55 -5.51 -7.29
C ARG A 114 19.97 -4.33 -6.52
N LEU A 115 19.41 -4.58 -5.33
CA LEU A 115 18.87 -3.53 -4.47
C LEU A 115 19.97 -2.76 -3.75
N VAL A 116 21.19 -3.27 -3.68
CA VAL A 116 22.29 -2.57 -3.01
C VAL A 116 22.85 -1.50 -3.94
N SER A 117 22.37 -0.27 -3.76
CA SER A 117 22.77 0.88 -4.57
C SER A 117 24.23 1.29 -4.32
N THR A 118 24.83 1.99 -5.28
CA THR A 118 26.18 2.56 -5.14
C THR A 118 26.30 3.45 -3.90
N ARG A 119 25.27 4.23 -3.59
CA ARG A 119 25.25 5.10 -2.39
C ARG A 119 25.23 4.29 -1.09
N MET A 120 24.54 3.15 -1.06
CA MET A 120 24.60 2.25 0.10
C MET A 120 26.00 1.65 0.26
N ARG A 121 26.66 1.26 -0.84
CA ARG A 121 28.04 0.75 -0.80
C ARG A 121 29.01 1.80 -0.27
N LEU A 122 28.91 3.04 -0.74
CA LEU A 122 29.71 4.17 -0.25
C LEU A 122 29.51 4.41 1.24
N TRP A 123 28.26 4.34 1.71
CA TRP A 123 27.95 4.52 3.12
C TRP A 123 28.54 3.39 3.99
N ILE A 124 28.40 2.12 3.56
CA ILE A 124 28.98 0.97 4.25
C ILE A 124 30.50 1.02 4.25
N ALA A 125 31.12 1.34 3.11
CA ALA A 125 32.57 1.51 2.98
C ALA A 125 33.12 2.49 4.02
N ARG A 126 32.46 3.66 4.15
CA ARG A 126 32.82 4.67 5.15
C ARG A 126 32.61 4.19 6.59
N LYS A 127 31.54 3.44 6.86
CA LYS A 127 31.23 2.95 8.21
C LYS A 127 32.11 1.81 8.67
N MET A 128 32.60 0.99 7.75
CA MET A 128 33.48 -0.15 8.04
C MET A 128 34.97 0.19 7.83
N ASP A 129 35.31 1.44 7.49
CA ASP A 129 36.66 1.88 7.12
C ASP A 129 37.32 0.99 6.02
N ARG A 130 36.57 0.76 4.94
CA ARG A 130 36.98 -0.08 3.81
C ARG A 130 36.87 0.68 2.50
N SER A 131 37.67 0.28 1.50
CA SER A 131 37.50 0.79 0.14
C SER A 131 36.24 0.21 -0.52
N VAL A 132 35.53 1.02 -1.30
CA VAL A 132 34.30 0.61 -1.99
C VAL A 132 34.53 -0.59 -2.92
N GLY A 133 35.68 -0.62 -3.61
CA GLY A 133 36.05 -1.71 -4.52
C GLY A 133 36.28 -3.04 -3.81
N SER A 134 36.62 -3.03 -2.52
CA SER A 134 36.78 -4.25 -1.72
C SER A 134 35.45 -4.88 -1.28
N LEU A 135 34.32 -4.19 -1.46
CA LEU A 135 33.02 -4.64 -0.99
C LEU A 135 32.33 -5.55 -2.01
N VAL A 136 32.25 -6.83 -1.70
CA VAL A 136 31.49 -7.81 -2.48
C VAL A 136 30.10 -7.95 -1.87
N VAL A 137 29.04 -7.60 -2.62
CA VAL A 137 27.67 -7.52 -2.08
C VAL A 137 27.24 -8.81 -1.39
N GLY A 138 27.45 -9.97 -2.02
CA GLY A 138 27.08 -11.27 -1.45
C GLY A 138 27.86 -11.70 -0.20
N LYS A 139 28.98 -11.03 0.13
CA LYS A 139 29.78 -11.30 1.33
C LYS A 139 29.55 -10.26 2.43
N THR A 140 29.34 -9.01 2.04
CA THR A 140 29.19 -7.86 2.94
C THR A 140 27.74 -7.63 3.36
N TRP A 141 26.76 -7.99 2.53
CA TRP A 141 25.34 -7.86 2.85
C TRP A 141 24.70 -9.21 3.15
N VAL A 142 23.71 -9.18 4.03
CA VAL A 142 22.79 -10.26 4.36
C VAL A 142 21.39 -9.87 3.92
N TRP A 143 20.70 -10.83 3.33
CA TRP A 143 19.28 -10.77 3.01
C TRP A 143 18.57 -11.84 3.83
N ASP A 144 17.53 -11.44 4.55
CA ASP A 144 16.70 -12.38 5.29
C ASP A 144 15.72 -13.07 4.32
N ALA A 145 15.70 -14.40 4.28
CA ALA A 145 14.73 -15.14 3.48
C ALA A 145 13.28 -14.80 3.86
N ARG A 146 13.04 -14.43 5.13
CA ARG A 146 11.74 -14.01 5.68
C ARG A 146 11.42 -12.54 5.42
N THR A 147 12.19 -11.83 4.59
CA THR A 147 11.97 -10.40 4.31
C THR A 147 10.55 -10.11 3.85
N ALA A 148 9.93 -11.00 3.07
CA ALA A 148 8.54 -10.81 2.64
C ALA A 148 7.55 -10.80 3.82
N ASP A 149 7.73 -11.71 4.78
CA ASP A 149 6.90 -11.74 5.98
C ASP A 149 7.18 -10.53 6.88
N VAL A 150 8.45 -10.12 7.01
CA VAL A 150 8.83 -8.89 7.74
C VAL A 150 8.16 -7.66 7.12
N VAL A 151 8.08 -7.57 5.78
CA VAL A 151 7.36 -6.49 5.10
C VAL A 151 5.86 -6.56 5.42
N ALA A 152 5.25 -7.74 5.33
CA ALA A 152 3.83 -7.92 5.65
C ALA A 152 3.53 -7.47 7.07
N GLU A 153 4.31 -7.91 8.05
CA GLU A 153 4.12 -7.58 9.46
C GLU A 153 4.33 -6.08 9.73
N ARG A 154 5.34 -5.43 9.12
CA ARG A 154 5.52 -3.98 9.24
C ARG A 154 4.38 -3.18 8.60
N LEU A 155 3.83 -3.65 7.49
CA LEU A 155 2.67 -3.01 6.86
C LEU A 155 1.40 -3.19 7.70
N LYS A 156 1.19 -4.38 8.28
CA LYS A 156 0.10 -4.63 9.24
C LYS A 156 0.26 -3.75 10.48
N GLU A 157 1.45 -3.67 11.06
CA GLU A 157 1.75 -2.79 12.20
C GLU A 157 1.38 -1.34 11.88
N SER A 158 1.80 -0.83 10.73
CA SER A 158 1.44 0.53 10.29
C SER A 158 -0.07 0.74 10.19
N VAL A 159 -0.84 -0.28 9.82
CA VAL A 159 -2.31 -0.24 9.81
C VAL A 159 -2.85 -0.29 11.23
N ARG A 160 -2.34 -1.18 12.10
CA ARG A 160 -2.75 -1.32 13.50
C ARG A 160 -2.52 -0.03 14.28
N GLU A 161 -1.37 0.61 14.13
CA GLU A 161 -1.09 1.92 14.71
C GLU A 161 -2.06 2.99 14.20
N GLY A 162 -2.34 2.99 12.89
CA GLY A 162 -3.31 3.92 12.29
C GLY A 162 -4.73 3.72 12.83
N LEU A 163 -5.14 2.46 13.00
CA LEU A 163 -6.43 2.09 13.59
C LEU A 163 -6.50 2.53 15.05
N GLY A 164 -5.48 2.26 15.85
CA GLY A 164 -5.41 2.71 17.24
C GLY A 164 -5.54 4.23 17.37
N ARG A 165 -4.84 5.00 16.51
CA ARG A 165 -4.99 6.46 16.46
C ARG A 165 -6.42 6.90 16.09
N ALA A 166 -7.05 6.21 15.13
CA ALA A 166 -8.44 6.49 14.76
C ALA A 166 -9.43 6.17 15.90
N GLY A 167 -9.18 5.12 16.68
CA GLY A 167 -10.00 4.73 17.82
C GLY A 167 -9.92 5.72 18.97
N VAL A 168 -8.71 6.15 19.33
CA VAL A 168 -8.49 7.20 20.35
C VAL A 168 -9.18 8.51 19.95
N ALA A 169 -9.22 8.81 18.65
CA ALA A 169 -9.89 10.00 18.14
C ALA A 169 -11.41 9.83 17.94
N GLY A 170 -12.00 8.71 18.38
CA GLY A 170 -13.45 8.47 18.33
C GLY A 170 -14.00 8.36 16.90
N MET A 171 -13.19 7.91 15.95
CA MET A 171 -13.55 7.89 14.52
C MET A 171 -14.28 6.63 14.08
N TRP A 172 -14.51 5.70 15.00
CA TRP A 172 -15.17 4.44 14.70
C TRP A 172 -16.68 4.63 14.82
N MET A 173 -17.39 4.32 13.74
CA MET A 173 -18.85 4.21 13.76
C MET A 173 -19.23 2.74 13.63
N ASP A 174 -20.15 2.30 14.48
CA ASP A 174 -20.84 1.03 14.31
C ASP A 174 -21.62 1.07 12.98
N ALA A 175 -21.59 -0.03 12.25
CA ALA A 175 -22.19 -0.18 10.94
C ALA A 175 -23.49 -0.99 10.97
N GLY A 176 -24.38 -0.67 11.92
CA GLY A 176 -25.79 -1.03 11.81
C GLY A 176 -26.43 -0.51 10.52
N GLU A 177 -27.68 -0.90 10.22
CA GLU A 177 -28.34 -0.58 8.93
C GLU A 177 -28.29 0.91 8.55
N VAL A 178 -28.42 1.81 9.53
CA VAL A 178 -28.37 3.27 9.36
C VAL A 178 -26.99 3.79 8.92
N ALA A 179 -25.92 3.09 9.28
CA ALA A 179 -24.56 3.48 8.94
C ALA A 179 -24.14 2.97 7.55
N MET A 180 -24.76 1.91 7.04
CA MET A 180 -24.61 1.48 5.64
C MET A 180 -25.20 2.49 4.65
N GLU A 181 -26.28 3.22 5.01
CA GLU A 181 -26.76 4.36 4.21
C GLU A 181 -25.75 5.51 4.17
N ARG A 182 -24.91 5.63 5.20
CA ARG A 182 -23.81 6.60 5.27
C ARG A 182 -22.49 6.04 4.74
N ALA A 183 -22.47 4.83 4.18
CA ALA A 183 -21.26 4.21 3.65
C ALA A 183 -20.59 5.04 2.54
N GLU A 184 -21.34 5.86 1.80
CA GLU A 184 -20.75 6.79 0.82
C GLU A 184 -19.77 7.80 1.45
N GLN A 185 -19.97 8.12 2.73
CA GLN A 185 -19.11 8.98 3.54
C GLN A 185 -17.95 8.22 4.19
N ALA A 186 -17.95 6.88 4.13
CA ALA A 186 -16.87 6.04 4.62
C ALA A 186 -15.62 6.14 3.75
N ALA A 187 -14.45 6.22 4.38
CA ALA A 187 -13.16 6.05 3.72
C ALA A 187 -12.86 4.57 3.47
N PHE A 188 -13.23 3.71 4.43
CA PHE A 188 -13.11 2.26 4.36
C PHE A 188 -14.05 1.60 5.35
N VAL A 189 -14.34 0.32 5.08
CA VAL A 189 -15.16 -0.55 5.91
C VAL A 189 -14.30 -1.71 6.40
N LEU A 190 -14.24 -1.87 7.72
CA LEU A 190 -13.59 -3.00 8.36
C LEU A 190 -14.67 -4.01 8.70
N TYR A 191 -14.42 -5.29 8.45
CA TYR A 191 -15.33 -6.34 8.88
C TYR A 191 -14.55 -7.44 9.59
N HIS A 192 -15.19 -8.10 10.55
CA HIS A 192 -14.72 -9.36 11.10
C HIS A 192 -15.70 -10.45 10.66
N GLY A 193 -15.26 -11.38 9.81
CA GLY A 193 -16.01 -12.62 9.61
C GLY A 193 -15.84 -13.46 10.86
N GLY A 194 -16.78 -13.41 11.80
CA GLY A 194 -16.72 -14.23 13.00
C GLY A 194 -16.71 -15.72 12.65
N ASP A 195 -15.96 -16.53 13.39
CA ASP A 195 -16.08 -17.98 13.35
C ASP A 195 -17.32 -18.40 14.16
N ALA A 196 -18.52 -18.19 13.59
CA ALA A 196 -19.75 -18.67 14.21
C ALA A 196 -19.92 -20.21 14.13
N ALA A 197 -18.93 -20.94 13.61
CA ALA A 197 -19.03 -22.38 13.31
C ALA A 197 -18.25 -23.31 14.28
N ALA A 198 -17.58 -22.80 15.32
CA ALA A 198 -16.74 -23.65 16.16
C ALA A 198 -17.50 -24.46 17.23
N GLU A 199 -18.77 -24.16 17.53
CA GLU A 199 -19.52 -24.85 18.61
C GLU A 199 -20.75 -25.66 18.15
N SER A 200 -21.11 -25.64 16.87
CA SER A 200 -22.16 -26.52 16.36
C SER A 200 -21.68 -27.21 15.09
N GLY A 201 -21.53 -28.54 15.15
CA GLY A 201 -20.97 -29.39 14.09
C GLY A 201 -21.83 -29.51 12.83
N GLY A 202 -22.18 -28.38 12.21
CA GLY A 202 -22.79 -28.28 10.90
C GLY A 202 -21.76 -27.85 9.85
N GLU A 203 -21.90 -28.37 8.63
CA GLU A 203 -21.07 -28.01 7.48
C GLU A 203 -20.93 -26.48 7.35
N GLY A 204 -19.72 -25.99 7.62
CA GLY A 204 -19.38 -24.56 7.57
C GLY A 204 -19.44 -24.03 6.14
N VAL A 205 -20.57 -23.41 5.79
CA VAL A 205 -20.65 -22.52 4.64
C VAL A 205 -19.74 -21.32 4.93
N ASP A 206 -18.88 -20.97 3.98
CA ASP A 206 -17.88 -19.90 4.04
C ASP A 206 -18.52 -18.50 4.27
N ASP A 207 -18.91 -18.24 5.52
CA ASP A 207 -19.75 -17.12 5.95
C ASP A 207 -19.00 -15.78 5.83
N ALA A 208 -17.68 -15.78 6.06
CA ALA A 208 -16.81 -14.63 5.80
C ALA A 208 -16.81 -14.25 4.31
N GLY A 209 -16.75 -15.25 3.42
CA GLY A 209 -16.86 -15.05 1.97
C GLY A 209 -18.25 -14.55 1.54
N ALA A 210 -19.32 -14.99 2.21
CA ALA A 210 -20.68 -14.52 1.98
C ALA A 210 -20.86 -13.05 2.42
N LEU A 211 -20.40 -12.70 3.63
CA LEU A 211 -20.45 -11.34 4.17
C LEU A 211 -19.66 -10.36 3.30
N LYS A 212 -18.44 -10.73 2.88
CA LYS A 212 -17.63 -9.90 1.99
C LYS A 212 -18.34 -9.63 0.66
N ARG A 213 -19.00 -10.63 0.08
CA ARG A 213 -19.81 -10.48 -1.15
C ARG A 213 -21.01 -9.58 -0.92
N HIS A 214 -21.73 -9.75 0.20
CA HIS A 214 -22.85 -8.89 0.58
C HIS A 214 -22.43 -7.43 0.73
N LEU A 215 -21.34 -7.18 1.46
CA LEU A 215 -20.75 -5.86 1.63
C LEU A 215 -20.33 -5.27 0.28
N ARG A 216 -19.74 -6.06 -0.62
CA ARG A 216 -19.38 -5.58 -1.96
C ARG A 216 -20.55 -5.28 -2.87
N ALA A 217 -21.70 -5.90 -2.69
CA ALA A 217 -22.92 -5.56 -3.44
C ALA A 217 -23.50 -4.20 -3.01
N ARG A 218 -23.28 -3.78 -1.75
CA ARG A 218 -23.88 -2.57 -1.17
C ARG A 218 -22.94 -1.38 -1.10
N ILE A 219 -21.63 -1.62 -0.98
CA ILE A 219 -20.63 -0.56 -0.81
C ILE A 219 -20.05 -0.17 -2.16
N PRO A 220 -19.95 1.14 -2.48
CA PRO A 220 -19.29 1.62 -3.69
C PRO A 220 -17.91 1.01 -3.92
N GLN A 221 -17.60 0.65 -5.17
CA GLN A 221 -16.37 -0.06 -5.55
C GLN A 221 -15.08 0.65 -5.11
N HIS A 222 -15.11 1.97 -5.01
CA HIS A 222 -13.95 2.79 -4.63
C HIS A 222 -13.63 2.75 -3.12
N ILE A 223 -14.52 2.21 -2.28
CA ILE A 223 -14.31 2.11 -0.84
C ILE A 223 -13.56 0.83 -0.53
N VAL A 224 -12.52 0.95 0.27
CA VAL A 224 -11.70 -0.19 0.67
C VAL A 224 -12.45 -1.01 1.71
N ILE A 225 -12.62 -2.31 1.47
CA ILE A 225 -13.15 -3.25 2.46
C ILE A 225 -11.97 -4.10 2.94
N CYS A 226 -11.77 -4.20 4.25
CA CYS A 226 -10.69 -4.97 4.84
C CYS A 226 -11.21 -5.93 5.89
N ASP A 227 -10.71 -7.16 5.84
CA ASP A 227 -10.95 -8.17 6.85
C ASP A 227 -10.02 -7.95 8.05
N LEU A 228 -10.59 -7.82 9.24
CA LEU A 228 -9.84 -7.67 10.49
C LEU A 228 -9.04 -8.94 10.82
N ALA A 229 -9.49 -10.12 10.41
CA ALA A 229 -8.74 -11.37 10.61
C ALA A 229 -7.41 -11.39 9.85
N GLN A 230 -7.26 -10.59 8.79
CA GLN A 230 -5.99 -10.45 8.07
C GLN A 230 -4.98 -9.53 8.78
N LEU A 231 -5.46 -8.68 9.69
CA LEU A 231 -4.69 -7.64 10.35
C LEU A 231 -4.29 -8.02 11.77
N PHE A 232 -5.14 -8.78 12.45
CA PHE A 232 -5.08 -9.04 13.88
C PHE A 232 -5.06 -10.54 14.15
N SER A 233 -4.34 -10.95 15.19
CA SER A 233 -4.52 -12.27 15.79
C SER A 233 -5.81 -12.29 16.62
N HIS A 234 -6.41 -13.47 16.83
CA HIS A 234 -7.65 -13.62 17.62
C HIS A 234 -7.56 -13.02 19.04
N HIS A 235 -6.35 -12.86 19.59
CA HIS A 235 -6.12 -12.30 20.93
C HIS A 235 -5.59 -10.87 20.93
N ASP A 236 -5.70 -10.14 19.80
CA ASP A 236 -5.22 -8.77 19.75
C ASP A 236 -6.11 -7.83 20.59
N PRO A 237 -5.54 -7.04 21.52
CA PRO A 237 -6.32 -6.14 22.37
C PRO A 237 -7.02 -5.03 21.57
N LEU A 238 -6.45 -4.59 20.45
CA LEU A 238 -7.10 -3.61 19.56
C LEU A 238 -8.29 -4.23 18.84
N LEU A 239 -8.19 -5.50 18.42
CA LEU A 239 -9.32 -6.23 17.85
C LEU A 239 -10.43 -6.37 18.89
N THR A 240 -10.08 -6.73 20.13
CA THR A 240 -11.05 -6.87 21.22
C THR A 240 -11.75 -5.53 21.53
N ASP A 241 -11.01 -4.42 21.58
CA ASP A 241 -11.58 -3.09 21.79
C ASP A 241 -12.46 -2.65 20.60
N LEU A 242 -12.04 -2.95 19.36
CA LEU A 242 -12.83 -2.73 18.15
C LEU A 242 -14.17 -3.47 18.23
N LEU A 243 -14.11 -4.78 18.47
CA LEU A 243 -15.28 -5.65 18.54
C LEU A 243 -16.23 -5.24 19.67
N ARG A 244 -15.69 -4.86 20.84
CA ARG A 244 -16.48 -4.38 21.99
C ARG A 244 -17.25 -3.10 21.65
N ARG A 245 -16.66 -2.18 20.89
CA ARG A 245 -17.30 -0.91 20.52
C ARG A 245 -18.31 -1.03 19.39
N SER A 246 -18.22 -2.08 18.58
CA SER A 246 -19.13 -2.38 17.47
C SER A 246 -20.23 -3.39 17.83
N GLY A 247 -20.19 -4.00 19.01
CA GLY A 247 -21.18 -4.97 19.44
C GLY A 247 -22.45 -4.27 19.97
N PRO A 248 -23.65 -4.80 19.69
CA PRO A 248 -24.86 -4.34 20.36
C PRO A 248 -24.81 -4.70 21.86
N ASP A 249 -25.57 -3.92 22.63
CA ASP A 249 -25.78 -4.00 24.08
C ASP A 249 -25.87 -5.44 24.64
N GLU A 250 -25.44 -5.58 25.90
CA GLU A 250 -24.97 -6.77 26.66
C GLU A 250 -25.66 -8.15 26.54
N ASP A 251 -26.68 -8.36 25.73
CA ASP A 251 -27.35 -9.66 25.59
C ASP A 251 -27.10 -10.31 24.22
N LYS A 252 -25.93 -10.94 24.06
CA LYS A 252 -25.72 -12.25 23.39
C LYS A 252 -24.24 -12.54 23.14
N ALA A 253 -23.79 -13.67 23.67
CA ALA A 253 -22.45 -14.23 23.58
C ALA A 253 -22.06 -14.80 22.19
N ALA A 254 -22.57 -14.22 21.10
CA ALA A 254 -22.14 -14.57 19.75
C ALA A 254 -21.50 -13.33 19.14
N ILE A 255 -20.17 -13.38 18.95
CA ILE A 255 -19.41 -12.35 18.23
C ILE A 255 -19.90 -12.37 16.78
N GLY A 256 -21.00 -11.66 16.50
CA GLY A 256 -21.53 -11.48 15.16
C GLY A 256 -20.55 -10.67 14.30
N PRO A 257 -20.83 -10.54 12.99
CA PRO A 257 -19.98 -9.80 12.10
C PRO A 257 -19.95 -8.31 12.47
N ALA A 258 -18.88 -7.90 13.17
CA ALA A 258 -18.62 -6.52 13.48
C ALA A 258 -18.21 -5.79 12.21
N ILE A 259 -18.94 -4.74 11.86
CA ILE A 259 -18.61 -3.87 10.74
C ILE A 259 -18.33 -2.48 11.33
N CYS A 260 -17.14 -1.94 11.05
CA CYS A 260 -16.76 -0.59 11.47
C CYS A 260 -16.56 0.31 10.26
N ILE A 261 -17.17 1.50 10.29
CA ILE A 261 -17.00 2.55 9.29
C ILE A 261 -16.10 3.64 9.85
N ILE A 262 -15.10 4.03 9.07
CA ILE A 262 -14.28 5.22 9.38
C ILE A 262 -14.61 6.33 8.36
N PRO A 263 -15.07 7.52 8.81
CA PRO A 263 -15.51 8.59 7.92
C PRO A 263 -14.34 9.30 7.23
N LYS A 264 -14.52 9.74 5.98
CA LYS A 264 -13.53 10.48 5.17
C LYS A 264 -13.03 11.78 5.81
N ALA A 265 -13.82 12.38 6.70
CA ALA A 265 -13.56 13.72 7.24
C ALA A 265 -12.59 13.73 8.45
N ALA A 266 -12.23 12.57 9.01
CA ALA A 266 -11.51 12.55 10.26
C ALA A 266 -9.98 12.69 10.08
N LYS A 267 -9.35 13.45 10.98
CA LYS A 267 -7.92 13.77 10.95
C LYS A 267 -7.06 12.50 11.10
N GLY A 268 -6.21 12.20 10.12
CA GLY A 268 -5.35 11.01 10.14
C GLY A 268 -5.93 9.77 9.43
N VAL A 269 -7.20 9.81 9.02
CA VAL A 269 -7.83 8.75 8.18
C VAL A 269 -7.07 8.56 6.87
N MET A 270 -6.51 9.65 6.34
CA MET A 270 -5.67 9.62 5.15
C MET A 270 -4.47 8.69 5.29
N GLU A 271 -3.71 8.79 6.40
CA GLU A 271 -2.53 7.95 6.62
C GLU A 271 -2.90 6.48 6.72
N LEU A 272 -3.99 6.19 7.44
CA LEU A 272 -4.52 4.84 7.59
C LEU A 272 -5.01 4.27 6.25
N GLN A 273 -5.74 5.07 5.45
CA GLN A 273 -6.18 4.65 4.12
C GLN A 273 -4.99 4.35 3.20
N MET A 274 -3.95 5.18 3.27
CA MET A 274 -2.70 5.00 2.53
C MET A 274 -1.93 3.75 2.99
N ALA A 275 -1.91 3.46 4.29
CA ALA A 275 -1.31 2.24 4.84
C ALA A 275 -2.09 0.98 4.40
N LEU A 276 -3.42 1.02 4.47
CA LEU A 276 -4.31 -0.06 4.02
C LEU A 276 -4.14 -0.35 2.53
N MET A 277 -4.14 0.67 1.68
CA MET A 277 -3.92 0.49 0.23
C MET A 277 -2.58 -0.15 -0.07
N ARG A 278 -1.51 0.24 0.64
CA ARG A 278 -0.19 -0.40 0.52
C ARG A 278 -0.21 -1.86 0.95
N LEU A 279 -0.81 -2.17 2.08
CA LEU A 279 -0.93 -3.55 2.58
C LEU A 279 -1.73 -4.41 1.59
N GLN A 280 -2.86 -3.93 1.10
CA GLN A 280 -3.68 -4.65 0.13
C GLN A 280 -2.94 -4.85 -1.20
N SER A 281 -2.25 -3.84 -1.70
CA SER A 281 -1.39 -4.00 -2.88
C SER A 281 -0.31 -5.05 -2.66
N TYR A 282 0.25 -5.11 -1.45
CA TYR A 282 1.32 -6.03 -1.11
C TYR A 282 0.83 -7.48 -1.01
N LEU A 283 -0.31 -7.69 -0.34
CA LEU A 283 -0.93 -8.99 -0.10
C LEU A 283 -1.71 -9.53 -1.30
N ARG A 284 -2.00 -8.70 -2.32
CA ARG A 284 -2.72 -9.16 -3.51
C ARG A 284 -1.93 -10.28 -4.19
N ASP A 285 -2.48 -11.48 -4.20
CA ASP A 285 -1.94 -12.62 -4.91
C ASP A 285 -1.83 -12.29 -6.40
N ALA A 286 -0.75 -12.74 -7.04
CA ALA A 286 -0.61 -12.61 -8.50
C ALA A 286 -1.72 -13.34 -9.27
N ASN A 287 -2.42 -14.28 -8.62
CA ASN A 287 -3.47 -15.11 -9.21
C ASN A 287 -4.88 -14.50 -9.13
N THR A 288 -5.11 -13.43 -8.35
CA THR A 288 -6.37 -12.66 -8.41
C THR A 288 -6.24 -11.59 -9.50
N GLY A 289 -6.27 -12.06 -10.74
CA GLY A 289 -6.18 -11.25 -11.96
C GLY A 289 -7.37 -10.34 -12.19
N GLU A 290 -7.55 -9.31 -11.35
CA GLU A 290 -8.13 -8.06 -11.83
C GLU A 290 -6.98 -7.21 -12.39
N ASN A 291 -6.80 -7.35 -13.70
CA ASN A 291 -5.81 -6.68 -14.52
C ASN A 291 -5.87 -5.15 -14.36
N ILE A 292 -5.06 -4.59 -13.48
CA ILE A 292 -4.73 -3.14 -13.52
C ILE A 292 -3.79 -2.85 -14.70
N LEU A 293 -3.06 -3.86 -15.21
CA LEU A 293 -2.21 -3.70 -16.40
C LEU A 293 -2.98 -3.67 -17.73
N SER A 294 -4.21 -4.20 -17.80
CA SER A 294 -5.06 -4.02 -18.99
C SER A 294 -5.66 -2.60 -19.04
N ALA A 295 -5.80 -1.92 -17.91
CA ALA A 295 -6.22 -0.51 -17.87
C ALA A 295 -5.09 0.48 -18.27
N LEU A 296 -3.83 0.01 -18.33
CA LEU A 296 -2.66 0.81 -18.72
C LEU A 296 -2.05 0.34 -20.06
N SER A 297 -2.68 -0.60 -20.76
CA SER A 297 -2.31 -1.04 -22.11
C SER A 297 -3.51 -1.00 -23.04
N THR A 298 -3.90 0.23 -23.41
CA THR A 298 -4.47 0.48 -24.73
C THR A 298 -3.53 1.46 -25.45
N PRO A 299 -2.68 1.00 -26.38
CA PRO A 299 -2.36 1.83 -27.50
C PRO A 299 -3.61 1.88 -28.38
N ASP A 300 -4.23 3.05 -28.48
CA ASP A 300 -5.15 3.38 -29.56
C ASP A 300 -4.36 3.27 -30.89
N ALA A 301 -4.27 2.06 -31.42
CA ALA A 301 -3.86 1.80 -32.79
C ALA A 301 -5.13 1.72 -33.64
N GLY A 302 -5.73 2.89 -33.88
CA GLY A 302 -6.87 3.08 -34.74
C GLY A 302 -6.53 3.96 -35.94
N SER A 303 -6.12 3.32 -37.04
CA SER A 303 -6.34 3.78 -38.41
C SER A 303 -5.60 5.06 -38.88
N VAL A 304 -4.35 4.89 -39.32
CA VAL A 304 -3.81 5.71 -40.43
C VAL A 304 -4.37 5.14 -41.74
N PRO A 305 -5.11 5.90 -42.57
CA PRO A 305 -5.53 5.41 -43.87
C PRO A 305 -4.30 5.26 -44.79
N ALA A 306 -4.14 4.05 -45.31
CA ALA A 306 -3.16 3.72 -46.33
C ALA A 306 -3.37 4.62 -47.57
N ARG A 307 -2.36 5.43 -47.92
CA ARG A 307 -2.25 6.03 -49.25
C ARG A 307 -1.37 5.13 -50.11
N SER A 308 -1.98 4.55 -51.14
CA SER A 308 -1.32 3.76 -52.17
C SER A 308 -0.14 4.49 -52.84
N PRO A 309 0.88 3.74 -53.29
CA PRO A 309 1.93 4.26 -54.14
C PRO A 309 1.54 4.25 -55.63
N ASN A 310 2.12 5.19 -56.37
CA ASN A 310 2.27 5.26 -57.84
C ASN A 310 1.07 5.66 -58.72
N ALA A 311 1.20 6.85 -59.33
CA ALA A 311 1.00 7.05 -60.77
C ALA A 311 1.86 8.23 -61.28
N MET A 312 2.75 7.93 -62.25
CA MET A 312 3.26 8.77 -63.37
C MET A 312 3.99 10.09 -63.03
N ARG A 313 5.26 10.36 -63.39
CA ARG A 313 5.96 10.21 -64.70
C ARG A 313 5.07 10.53 -65.90
N SER A 314 4.99 11.81 -66.24
CA SER A 314 5.19 12.42 -67.57
C SER A 314 5.20 13.93 -67.39
#